data_AF-A0A0D6PYQ9-F1
#
_entry.id   AF-A0A0D6PYQ9-F1
#
_cell.length_a   1.000
_cell.length_b   1.000
_cell.length_c   1.000
_cell.angle_alpha   90.00
_cell.angle_beta   90.00
_cell.angle_gamma   90.00
#
_symmetry.space_group_name_H-M   'P 1'
#
loop_
_entity.id
_entity.type
_entity.pdbx_description
1 polymer ?
#
loop_
_entity_poly.entity_id
_entity_poly.type
_entity_poly.pdbx_seq_one_letter_code
_entity_poly.pdbx_strand_id
1 'polypeptide(L)'
;MLLFLPHWGLAPESSPALMGSYMWVWALFTTIMAVGSLTASRMHQVVFFSLTLLFVLLGCAEISGRPMLGIVAGYDGLLCGLSAIYLAASEILEIQFGHAVLPVGLPHAPGEIPHKDDLVVHIS
;
A
#
# COMPACT_ATOMS: atom_id res chain seq x y z
N MET A 1 18.20 -0.13 5.00
CA MET A 1 19.29 -1.00 5.48
C MET A 1 20.20 -1.49 4.34
N LEU A 2 19.66 -2.00 3.22
CA LEU A 2 20.48 -2.43 2.07
C LEU A 2 21.30 -1.33 1.37
N LEU A 3 20.84 -0.06 1.41
CA LEU A 3 21.53 1.04 0.73
C LEU A 3 22.73 1.62 1.51
N PHE A 4 22.71 1.54 2.84
CA PHE A 4 23.71 2.23 3.70
C PHE A 4 24.88 1.32 4.10
N LEU A 5 24.64 0.00 4.13
CA LEU A 5 25.62 -1.00 4.54
C LEU A 5 26.87 -1.06 3.61
N PRO A 6 26.74 -0.86 2.28
CA PRO A 6 27.89 -0.77 1.39
C PRO A 6 28.72 0.49 1.62
N HIS A 7 28.09 1.63 1.94
CA HIS A 7 28.81 2.88 2.24
C HIS A 7 29.71 2.77 3.49
N TRP A 8 29.42 1.84 4.41
CA TRP A 8 30.23 1.57 5.60
C TRP A 8 31.12 0.32 5.44
N GLY A 9 31.19 -0.27 4.24
CA GLY A 9 31.99 -1.46 3.96
C GLY A 9 31.53 -2.75 4.66
N LEU A 10 30.31 -2.75 5.20
CA LEU A 10 29.76 -3.85 6.00
C LEU A 10 29.08 -4.93 5.14
N ALA A 11 28.74 -4.62 3.88
CA ALA A 11 28.23 -5.59 2.92
C ALA A 11 28.51 -5.13 1.47
N PRO A 12 28.70 -6.06 0.51
CA PRO A 12 28.81 -5.73 -0.90
C PRO A 12 27.50 -5.14 -1.45
N GLU A 13 27.61 -4.36 -2.54
CA GLU A 13 26.45 -3.85 -3.24
C GLU A 13 25.55 -4.99 -3.74
N SER A 14 24.24 -4.77 -3.66
CA SER A 14 23.25 -5.77 -4.10
C SER A 14 23.26 -5.86 -5.62
N SER A 15 23.30 -7.07 -6.18
CA SER A 15 23.21 -7.24 -7.63
C SER A 15 21.81 -6.84 -8.15
N PRO A 16 21.71 -6.28 -9.37
CA PRO A 16 20.42 -5.96 -9.97
C PRO A 16 19.48 -7.17 -10.06
N ALA A 17 20.01 -8.36 -10.32
CA ALA A 17 19.24 -9.60 -10.33
C ALA A 17 18.67 -9.96 -8.95
N LEU A 18 19.42 -9.71 -7.87
CA LEU A 18 18.94 -9.93 -6.50
C LEU A 18 17.85 -8.91 -6.14
N MET A 19 18.05 -7.64 -6.47
CA MET A 19 17.04 -6.60 -6.23
C MET A 19 15.77 -6.84 -7.03
N GLY A 20 15.89 -7.19 -8.31
CA GLY A 20 14.77 -7.50 -9.18
C GLY A 20 13.97 -8.71 -8.70
N SER A 21 14.65 -9.82 -8.36
CA SER A 21 13.97 -11.02 -7.82
C SER A 21 13.28 -10.75 -6.47
N TYR A 22 13.87 -9.94 -5.60
CA TYR A 22 13.25 -9.47 -4.36
C TYR A 22 11.96 -8.66 -4.63
N MET A 23 11.98 -7.74 -5.59
CA MET A 23 10.79 -6.98 -6.00
C MET A 23 9.69 -7.88 -6.57
N TRP A 24 10.04 -8.94 -7.31
CA TRP A 24 9.06 -9.91 -7.81
C TRP A 24 8.37 -10.71 -6.71
N VAL A 25 9.10 -11.09 -5.65
CA VAL A 25 8.50 -11.71 -4.46
C VAL A 25 7.50 -10.75 -3.80
N TRP A 26 7.86 -9.47 -3.67
CA TRP A 26 6.95 -8.43 -3.16
C TRP A 26 5.75 -8.18 -4.06
N ALA A 27 5.93 -8.23 -5.38
CA ALA A 27 4.83 -8.14 -6.34
C ALA A 27 3.83 -9.29 -6.15
N LEU A 28 4.31 -10.52 -5.98
CA LEU A 28 3.47 -11.69 -5.73
C LEU A 28 2.68 -11.54 -4.41
N PHE A 29 3.37 -11.19 -3.33
CA PHE A 29 2.74 -10.93 -2.03
C PHE A 29 1.65 -9.85 -2.12
N THR A 30 1.99 -8.71 -2.74
CA THR A 30 1.04 -7.61 -2.90
C THR A 30 -0.13 -7.99 -3.80
N THR A 31 0.08 -8.80 -4.84
CA THR A 31 -1.00 -9.29 -5.71
C THR A 31 -2.01 -10.11 -4.90
N ILE A 32 -1.54 -10.99 -4.01
CA ILE A 32 -2.41 -11.78 -3.13
C ILE A 32 -3.22 -10.83 -2.22
N MET A 33 -2.57 -9.83 -1.64
CA MET A 33 -3.28 -8.83 -0.82
C MET A 33 -4.25 -7.96 -1.63
N ALA A 34 -3.92 -7.65 -2.88
CA ALA A 34 -4.79 -6.88 -3.78
C ALA A 34 -6.08 -7.64 -4.08
N VAL A 35 -6.01 -8.97 -4.27
CA VAL A 35 -7.21 -9.82 -4.36
C VAL A 35 -7.99 -9.81 -3.03
N GLY A 36 -7.31 -9.84 -1.89
CA GLY A 36 -7.96 -9.68 -0.59
C GLY A 36 -8.66 -8.32 -0.40
N SER A 37 -8.13 -7.26 -1.01
CA SER A 37 -8.70 -5.90 -0.93
C SER A 37 -10.02 -5.72 -1.69
N LEU A 38 -10.45 -6.71 -2.48
CA LEU A 38 -11.70 -6.65 -3.24
C LEU A 38 -12.94 -6.55 -2.34
N THR A 39 -12.87 -7.02 -1.09
CA THR A 39 -13.94 -6.88 -0.08
C THR A 39 -13.87 -5.58 0.71
N ALA A 40 -12.78 -4.81 0.57
CA ALA A 40 -12.58 -3.52 1.21
C ALA A 40 -13.09 -2.35 0.33
N SER A 41 -12.82 -1.12 0.76
CA SER A 41 -13.13 0.10 -0.01
C SER A 41 -12.43 0.14 -1.37
N ARG A 42 -13.00 0.89 -2.32
CA ARG A 42 -12.39 1.13 -3.64
C ARG A 42 -11.03 1.79 -3.52
N MET A 43 -10.84 2.66 -2.52
CA MET A 43 -9.58 3.33 -2.32
C MET A 43 -8.47 2.39 -1.83
N HIS A 44 -8.81 1.38 -1.02
CA HIS A 44 -7.90 0.27 -0.73
C HIS A 44 -7.49 -0.48 -2.00
N GLN A 45 -8.46 -0.80 -2.87
CA GLN A 45 -8.16 -1.47 -4.13
C GLN A 45 -7.17 -0.66 -4.96
N VAL A 46 -7.39 0.65 -5.12
CA VAL A 46 -6.47 1.53 -5.86
C VAL A 46 -5.05 1.45 -5.31
N VAL A 47 -4.88 1.55 -3.99
CA VAL A 47 -3.55 1.48 -3.34
C VAL A 47 -2.88 0.13 -3.60
N PHE A 48 -3.59 -0.98 -3.40
CA PHE A 48 -2.98 -2.30 -3.57
C PHE A 48 -2.69 -2.64 -5.04
N PHE A 49 -3.53 -2.23 -5.97
CA PHE A 49 -3.29 -2.41 -7.40
C PHE A 49 -2.14 -1.53 -7.91
N SER A 50 -2.08 -0.26 -7.51
CA SER A 50 -0.92 0.60 -7.85
C SER A 50 0.36 0.08 -7.20
N LEU A 51 0.31 -0.38 -5.95
CA LEU A 51 1.49 -0.95 -5.29
C LEU A 51 1.99 -2.24 -5.97
N THR A 52 1.06 -3.07 -6.45
CA THR A 52 1.40 -4.27 -7.24
C THR A 52 2.08 -3.86 -8.54
N LEU A 53 1.53 -2.87 -9.25
CA LEU A 53 2.10 -2.36 -10.49
C LEU A 53 3.50 -1.79 -10.25
N LEU A 54 3.68 -1.01 -9.18
CA LEU A 54 4.97 -0.46 -8.76
C LEU A 54 6.03 -1.56 -8.61
N PHE A 55 5.76 -2.62 -7.83
CA PHE A 55 6.73 -3.69 -7.62
C PHE A 55 7.06 -4.47 -8.89
N VAL A 56 6.07 -4.68 -9.76
CA VAL A 56 6.29 -5.31 -11.07
C VAL A 56 7.19 -4.42 -11.94
N LEU A 57 6.93 -3.11 -11.99
CA LEU A 57 7.73 -2.16 -12.77
C LEU A 57 9.17 -2.07 -12.26
N LEU A 58 9.39 -2.00 -10.93
CA LEU A 58 10.75 -2.03 -10.35
C LEU A 58 11.46 -3.35 -10.66
N GLY A 59 10.79 -4.49 -10.46
CA GLY A 59 11.36 -5.80 -10.77
C GLY A 59 11.76 -5.94 -12.24
N CYS A 60 10.93 -5.42 -13.15
CA CYS A 60 11.23 -5.38 -14.58
C CYS A 60 12.37 -4.41 -14.92
N ALA A 61 12.43 -3.24 -14.26
CA ALA A 61 13.47 -2.24 -14.47
C ALA A 61 14.85 -2.79 -14.11
N GLU A 62 14.96 -3.45 -12.96
CA GLU A 62 16.21 -4.04 -12.46
C GLU A 62 16.72 -5.19 -13.34
N ILE A 63 15.82 -6.07 -13.81
CA ILE A 63 16.20 -7.23 -14.64
C ILE A 63 16.46 -6.82 -16.10
N SER A 64 15.64 -5.91 -16.64
CA SER A 64 15.77 -5.49 -18.05
C SER A 64 16.86 -4.43 -18.25
N GLY A 65 17.33 -3.78 -17.18
CA GLY A 65 18.30 -2.68 -17.24
C GLY A 65 17.78 -1.45 -17.99
N ARG A 66 16.46 -1.29 -18.13
CA ARG A 66 15.85 -0.18 -18.90
C ARG A 66 15.49 0.96 -17.96
N PRO A 67 16.24 2.09 -17.96
CA PRO A 67 16.01 3.19 -17.02
C PRO A 67 14.63 3.85 -17.18
N MET A 68 14.02 3.75 -18.36
CA MET A 68 12.66 4.26 -18.60
C MET A 68 11.61 3.57 -17.73
N LEU A 69 11.75 2.28 -17.43
CA LEU A 69 10.83 1.57 -16.51
C LEU A 69 10.94 2.10 -15.09
N GLY A 70 12.16 2.45 -14.64
CA GLY A 70 12.39 3.06 -13.33
C GLY A 70 11.75 4.45 -13.20
N ILE A 71 11.75 5.25 -14.28
CA ILE A 71 11.07 6.56 -14.29
C ILE A 71 9.56 6.39 -14.20
N VAL A 72 8.99 5.48 -14.99
CA VAL A 72 7.54 5.17 -14.95
C VAL A 72 7.13 4.65 -13.58
N ALA A 73 7.94 3.75 -13.00
CA ALA A 73 7.76 3.29 -11.63
C ALA A 73 7.79 4.44 -10.61
N GLY A 74 8.66 5.44 -10.79
CA GLY A 74 8.69 6.61 -9.92
C GLY A 74 7.38 7.40 -9.91
N TYR A 75 6.77 7.61 -11.08
CA TYR A 75 5.47 8.28 -11.18
C TYR A 75 4.34 7.46 -10.56
N ASP A 76 4.32 6.15 -10.81
CA ASP A 76 3.34 5.24 -10.21
C ASP A 76 3.50 5.20 -8.68
N GLY A 77 4.74 5.22 -8.18
CA GLY A 77 5.05 5.27 -6.75
C GLY A 77 4.55 6.55 -6.09
N LEU A 78 4.63 7.70 -6.77
CA LEU A 78 4.07 8.95 -6.28
C LEU A 78 2.52 8.86 -6.18
N LEU A 79 1.88 8.33 -7.21
CA LEU A 79 0.42 8.14 -7.23
C LEU A 79 -0.03 7.16 -6.13
N CYS A 80 0.68 6.03 -5.99
CA CYS A 80 0.45 5.04 -4.96
C CYS A 80 0.61 5.64 -3.55
N GLY A 81 1.69 6.38 -3.32
CA GLY A 81 1.98 7.00 -2.02
C GLY A 81 0.94 8.05 -1.63
N LEU A 82 0.56 8.93 -2.56
CA LEU A 82 -0.48 9.93 -2.32
C LEU A 82 -1.84 9.28 -2.06
N SER A 83 -2.16 8.21 -2.78
CA SER A 83 -3.38 7.41 -2.58
C SER A 83 -3.42 6.77 -1.19
N ALA A 84 -2.29 6.23 -0.72
CA ALA A 84 -2.18 5.64 0.62
C ALA A 84 -2.31 6.69 1.73
N ILE A 85 -1.72 7.87 1.54
CA ILE A 85 -1.85 8.99 2.49
C ILE A 85 -3.32 9.45 2.57
N TYR A 86 -4.00 9.58 1.44
CA TYR A 86 -5.42 9.96 1.40
C TYR A 86 -6.29 8.94 2.14
N LEU A 87 -6.04 7.64 1.91
CA LEU A 87 -6.75 6.56 2.60
C LEU A 87 -6.51 6.61 4.11
N ALA A 88 -5.25 6.70 4.55
CA ALA A 88 -4.94 6.80 5.97
C ALA A 88 -5.58 8.02 6.64
N ALA A 89 -5.59 9.17 5.95
CA ALA A 89 -6.27 10.37 6.44
C ALA A 89 -7.78 10.16 6.59
N SER A 90 -8.42 9.47 5.63
CA SER A 90 -9.85 9.16 5.68
C SER A 90 -10.23 8.29 6.89
N GLU A 91 -9.42 7.26 7.19
CA GLU A 91 -9.64 6.36 8.33
C GLU A 91 -9.46 7.10 9.66
N ILE A 92 -8.40 7.93 9.78
CA ILE A 92 -8.16 8.73 10.98
C ILE A 92 -9.32 9.70 11.22
N LEU A 93 -9.81 10.38 10.17
CA LEU A 93 -10.94 11.30 10.30
C LEU A 93 -12.23 10.56 10.68
N GLU A 94 -12.52 9.43 10.07
CA GLU A 94 -13.70 8.64 10.41
C GLU A 94 -13.72 8.21 11.88
N ILE A 95 -12.56 7.79 12.42
CA ILE A 95 -12.42 7.44 13.85
C ILE A 95 -12.68 8.66 14.75
N GLN A 96 -12.21 9.85 14.37
CA GLN A 96 -12.35 11.06 15.19
C GLN A 96 -13.76 11.67 15.14
N PHE A 97 -14.42 11.61 13.99
CA PHE A 97 -15.73 12.24 13.76
C PHE A 97 -16.90 11.27 13.92
N GLY A 98 -16.64 9.95 14.00
CA GLY A 98 -17.67 8.93 14.18
C GLY A 98 -18.55 8.70 12.93
N HIS A 99 -18.14 9.23 11.78
CA HIS A 99 -18.77 8.98 10.48
C HIS A 99 -17.76 9.19 9.35
N ALA A 100 -18.02 8.60 8.18
CA ALA A 100 -17.17 8.80 7.01
C ALA A 100 -17.13 10.28 6.60
N VAL A 101 -15.93 10.88 6.62
CA VAL A 101 -15.70 12.30 6.25
C VAL A 101 -15.23 12.43 4.81
N LEU A 102 -14.40 11.50 4.34
CA LEU A 102 -13.80 11.53 3.00
C LEU A 102 -14.31 10.36 2.14
N PRO A 103 -14.59 10.58 0.85
CA PRO A 103 -15.08 9.53 -0.04
C PRO A 103 -13.97 8.54 -0.37
N VAL A 104 -14.13 7.29 0.06
CA VAL A 104 -13.22 6.17 -0.26
C VAL A 104 -13.80 5.14 -1.22
N GLY A 105 -15.04 5.35 -1.69
CA GLY A 105 -15.79 4.42 -2.53
C GLY A 105 -16.14 3.14 -1.76
N LEU A 106 -17.42 2.99 -1.39
CA LEU A 106 -17.93 1.98 -0.46
C LEU A 106 -17.59 0.53 -0.88
N PRO A 107 -17.58 -0.44 0.07
CA PRO A 107 -18.84 -0.94 0.64
C PRO A 107 -18.96 -0.69 2.17
N HIS A 108 -19.87 0.20 2.59
CA HIS A 108 -20.38 0.21 3.96
C HIS A 108 -21.46 -0.87 4.03
N ALA A 109 -21.31 -1.89 4.87
CA ALA A 109 -22.41 -2.80 5.22
C ALA A 109 -23.12 -2.24 6.47
N PRO A 110 -24.47 -2.26 6.51
CA PRO A 110 -25.25 -1.59 7.54
C PRO A 110 -25.00 -2.20 8.93
N GLY A 111 -24.77 -1.34 9.92
CA GLY A 111 -24.84 -1.72 11.32
C GLY A 111 -24.06 -0.76 12.20
N GLU A 112 -24.82 0.13 12.86
CA GLU A 112 -24.48 0.95 14.02
C GLU A 112 -23.05 0.80 14.58
N ILE A 113 -22.31 1.90 14.56
CA ILE A 113 -21.33 2.15 15.61
C ILE A 113 -22.16 2.14 16.91
N PRO A 114 -21.93 1.20 17.85
CA PRO A 114 -22.66 1.23 19.12
C PRO A 114 -22.51 2.62 19.69
N HIS A 115 -23.63 3.28 19.93
CA HIS A 115 -23.61 4.57 20.58
C HIS A 115 -22.89 4.33 21.91
N LYS A 116 -22.07 5.28 22.36
CA LYS A 116 -21.23 5.10 23.55
C LYS A 116 -22.04 4.63 24.77
N ASP A 117 -23.35 4.91 24.77
CA ASP A 117 -24.36 4.45 25.72
C ASP A 117 -24.61 2.93 25.71
N ASP A 118 -24.59 2.26 24.54
CA ASP A 118 -24.77 0.80 24.42
C ASP A 118 -23.62 0.02 25.06
N LEU A 119 -22.42 0.59 25.01
CA LEU A 119 -21.21 0.02 25.60
C LEU A 119 -21.20 0.13 27.13
N VAL A 120 -21.85 1.15 27.68
CA VAL A 120 -22.06 1.32 29.12
C VAL A 120 -23.16 0.39 29.64
N VAL A 121 -24.22 0.17 28.85
CA VAL A 121 -25.34 -0.72 29.19
C VAL A 121 -24.93 -2.19 29.23
N HIS A 122 -23.99 -2.63 28.39
CA HIS A 122 -23.50 -4.03 28.38
C HIS A 122 -22.45 -4.35 29.46
N ILE A 123 -21.92 -3.34 30.16
CA ILE A 123 -20.91 -3.50 31.24
C ILE A 123 -21.54 -3.32 32.64
N SER A 124 -22.80 -2.88 32.72
CA SER A 124 -23.56 -2.67 33.97
C SER A 124 -24.49 -3.84 34.26
#